data_AF-A0A8T6YBH6-F1
#
_entry.id   AF-A0A8T6YBH6-F1
#
_cell.length_a   1.000
_cell.length_b   1.000
_cell.length_c   1.000
_cell.angle_alpha   90.00
_cell.angle_beta   90.00
_cell.angle_gamma   90.00
#
_symmetry.space_group_name_H-M   'P 1'
#
loop_
_entity.id
_entity.type
_entity.pdbx_description
1 polymer ?
#
loop_
_entity_poly.entity_id
_entity_poly.type
_entity_poly.pdbx_seq_one_letter_code
_entity_poly.pdbx_strand_id
1 'polypeptide(L)'
;MSIKAEIIDSLSFFLFTLILYFLSVLSKRLGEVMGMKKYYYIYYAGMFFTLSGSIIMILPDLENAKLIGYSFFSIGLTLGLIASIKYWGWVIKELIKG
;
A
#
# COMPACT_ATOMS: atom_id res chain seq x y z
N MET A 1 -24.47 -4.29 9.03
CA MET A 1 -23.64 -4.70 7.88
C MET A 1 -23.65 -6.22 7.84
N SER A 2 -23.59 -6.86 6.67
CA SER A 2 -23.56 -8.34 6.60
C SER A 2 -22.18 -8.84 7.03
N ILE A 3 -22.12 -9.91 7.82
CA ILE A 3 -20.87 -10.60 8.23
C ILE A 3 -19.95 -10.87 7.04
N LYS A 4 -20.54 -11.13 5.85
CA LYS A 4 -19.79 -11.35 4.61
C LYS A 4 -18.92 -10.14 4.21
N ALA A 5 -19.43 -8.92 4.40
CA ALA A 5 -18.72 -7.71 4.00
C ALA A 5 -17.51 -7.45 4.92
N GLU A 6 -17.67 -7.67 6.23
CA GLU A 6 -16.59 -7.50 7.21
C GLU A 6 -15.43 -8.48 6.98
N ILE A 7 -15.74 -9.72 6.58
CA ILE A 7 -14.73 -10.72 6.19
C ILE A 7 -13.96 -10.26 4.95
N ILE A 8 -14.66 -9.73 3.94
CA ILE A 8 -14.04 -9.24 2.70
C ILE A 8 -13.12 -8.04 2.99
N ASP A 9 -13.55 -7.11 3.84
CA ASP A 9 -12.76 -5.95 4.23
C ASP A 9 -11.47 -6.37 4.94
N SER A 10 -11.59 -7.24 5.95
CA SER A 10 -10.45 -7.76 6.71
C SER A 10 -9.44 -8.49 5.81
N LEU A 11 -9.94 -9.34 4.92
CA LEU A 11 -9.11 -10.08 3.97
C LEU A 11 -8.41 -9.12 2.99
N SER A 12 -9.11 -8.10 2.52
CA SER A 12 -8.55 -7.06 1.64
C SER A 12 -7.45 -6.27 2.33
N PHE A 13 -7.64 -5.87 3.58
CA PHE A 13 -6.63 -5.14 4.35
C PHE A 13 -5.35 -5.94 4.53
N PHE A 14 -5.49 -7.21 4.90
CA PHE A 14 -4.35 -8.10 5.05
C PHE A 14 -3.61 -8.27 3.72
N LEU A 15 -4.34 -8.56 2.64
CA LEU A 15 -3.78 -8.88 1.34
C LEU A 15 -3.05 -7.68 0.71
N PHE A 16 -3.64 -6.48 0.75
CA PHE A 16 -2.99 -5.29 0.22
C PHE A 16 -1.78 -4.84 1.06
N THR A 17 -1.84 -4.97 2.37
CA THR A 17 -0.69 -4.69 3.24
C THR A 17 0.46 -5.63 2.92
N LEU A 18 0.17 -6.93 2.73
CA LEU A 18 1.16 -7.93 2.34
C LEU A 18 1.78 -7.62 0.97
N ILE A 19 0.97 -7.24 -0.02
CA ILE A 19 1.45 -6.82 -1.34
C ILE A 19 2.40 -5.62 -1.22
N LEU A 20 1.98 -4.57 -0.51
CA LEU A 20 2.81 -3.37 -0.34
C LEU A 20 4.12 -3.68 0.40
N TYR A 21 4.08 -4.58 1.38
CA TYR A 21 5.27 -5.06 2.06
C TYR A 21 6.25 -5.73 1.10
N PHE A 22 5.80 -6.73 0.32
CA PHE A 22 6.66 -7.40 -0.65
C PHE A 22 7.24 -6.45 -1.70
N LEU A 23 6.40 -5.55 -2.24
CA LEU A 23 6.86 -4.53 -3.18
C LEU A 23 7.91 -3.63 -2.55
N SER A 24 7.71 -3.20 -1.31
CA SER A 24 8.69 -2.37 -0.59
C SER A 24 10.03 -3.07 -0.40
N VAL A 25 10.04 -4.37 -0.09
CA VAL A 25 11.26 -5.16 0.11
C VAL A 25 12.02 -5.31 -1.22
N LEU A 26 11.31 -5.64 -2.30
CA LEU A 26 11.89 -5.74 -3.64
C LEU A 26 12.45 -4.40 -4.10
N SER A 27 11.66 -3.33 -3.98
CA SER A 27 12.06 -1.98 -4.36
C SER A 27 13.18 -1.42 -3.49
N LYS A 28 13.32 -1.85 -2.23
CA LYS A 28 14.47 -1.47 -1.39
C LYS A 28 15.76 -2.08 -1.93
N ARG A 29 15.79 -3.40 -2.13
CA ARG A 29 16.98 -4.13 -2.59
C ARG A 29 17.48 -3.60 -3.93
N LEU A 30 16.57 -3.47 -4.89
CA LEU A 30 16.88 -2.97 -6.23
C LEU A 30 17.12 -1.45 -6.21
N GLY A 31 16.35 -0.68 -5.43
CA GLY A 31 16.47 0.77 -5.35
C GLY A 31 17.74 1.26 -4.66
N GLU A 32 18.34 0.47 -3.78
CA GLU A 32 19.66 0.74 -3.20
C GLU A 32 20.77 0.63 -4.26
N VAL A 33 20.68 -0.35 -5.16
CA VAL A 33 21.64 -0.56 -6.25
C VAL A 33 21.44 0.46 -7.38
N MET A 34 20.19 0.75 -7.74
CA MET A 34 19.83 1.56 -8.91
C MET A 34 19.62 3.05 -8.59
N GLY A 35 19.92 3.51 -7.37
CA GLY A 35 19.75 4.91 -6.96
C GLY A 35 18.28 5.37 -6.86
N MET A 36 17.33 4.43 -6.82
CA MET A 36 15.88 4.66 -6.86
C MET A 36 15.23 4.67 -5.47
N LYS A 37 15.96 5.17 -4.46
CA LYS A 37 15.59 5.08 -3.04
C LYS A 37 14.22 5.69 -2.71
N LYS A 38 13.85 6.77 -3.41
CA LYS A 38 12.59 7.49 -3.19
C LYS A 38 11.34 6.61 -3.31
N TYR A 39 11.36 5.58 -4.15
CA TYR A 39 10.16 4.79 -4.42
C TYR A 39 9.82 3.80 -3.31
N TYR A 40 10.81 3.22 -2.62
CA TYR A 40 10.53 2.37 -1.46
C TYR A 40 9.99 3.17 -0.28
N TYR A 41 10.38 4.45 -0.12
CA TYR A 41 9.77 5.34 0.87
C TYR A 41 8.30 5.64 0.58
N ILE A 42 7.90 5.72 -0.70
CA ILE A 42 6.48 5.86 -1.06
C ILE A 42 5.71 4.59 -0.71
N TYR A 43 6.30 3.40 -0.89
CA TYR A 43 5.70 2.16 -0.38
C TYR A 43 5.56 2.15 1.14
N TYR A 44 6.53 2.68 1.88
CA TYR A 44 6.44 2.83 3.34
C TYR A 44 5.32 3.77 3.76
N ALA A 45 5.16 4.90 3.07
CA ALA A 45 4.03 5.80 3.29
C ALA A 45 2.70 5.09 2.95
N GLY A 46 2.65 4.36 1.83
CA GLY A 46 1.50 3.56 1.44
C GLY A 46 1.09 2.57 2.54
N MET A 47 2.04 1.78 3.05
CA MET A 47 1.83 0.85 4.16
C MET A 47 1.35 1.54 5.43
N PHE A 48 1.93 2.70 5.77
CA PHE A 48 1.50 3.47 6.93
C PHE A 48 0.03 3.88 6.82
N PHE A 49 -0.38 4.40 5.65
CA PHE A 49 -1.77 4.80 5.41
C PHE A 49 -2.73 3.61 5.36
N THR A 50 -2.36 2.48 4.72
CA THR A 50 -3.21 1.29 4.71
C THR A 50 -3.38 0.71 6.10
N LEU A 51 -2.30 0.56 6.87
CA LEU A 51 -2.34 0.05 8.24
C LEU A 51 -3.14 0.97 9.17
N SER A 52 -2.89 2.28 9.09
CA SER A 52 -3.64 3.26 9.88
C SER A 52 -5.12 3.23 9.54
N GLY A 53 -5.47 3.16 8.25
CA GLY A 53 -6.85 3.02 7.80
C GLY A 53 -7.53 1.77 8.35
N SER A 54 -6.84 0.62 8.32
CA SER A 54 -7.34 -0.64 8.88
C SER A 54 -7.54 -0.58 10.40
N ILE A 55 -6.62 0.05 11.15
CA ILE A 55 -6.76 0.24 12.60
C ILE A 55 -7.96 1.14 12.90
N ILE A 56 -8.10 2.25 12.17
CA ILE A 56 -9.19 3.20 12.35
C ILE A 56 -10.55 2.53 12.18
N MET A 57 -10.71 1.61 11.22
CA MET A 57 -11.99 0.92 11.02
C MET A 57 -12.39 -0.02 12.15
N ILE A 58 -11.45 -0.48 12.97
CA ILE A 58 -11.70 -1.41 14.08
C ILE A 58 -12.00 -0.65 15.38
N LEU A 59 -11.73 0.65 15.44
CA LEU A 59 -11.99 1.47 16.62
C LEU A 59 -13.50 1.63 16.86
N PRO A 60 -14.04 1.14 17.99
CA PRO A 60 -15.48 1.10 18.24
C PRO A 60 -16.08 2.47 18.59
N ASP A 61 -15.27 3.40 19.11
CA ASP A 61 -15.75 4.67 19.68
C ASP A 61 -15.53 5.89 18.79
N LEU A 62 -15.06 5.70 17.55
CA LEU A 62 -14.81 6.81 16.63
C LEU A 62 -16.01 7.03 15.72
N GLU A 63 -16.66 8.19 15.85
CA GLU A 63 -17.70 8.59 14.90
C GLU A 63 -17.10 8.69 13.49
N ASN A 64 -17.78 8.11 12.50
CA ASN A 64 -17.30 8.00 11.11
C ASN A 64 -16.00 7.21 10.91
N ALA A 65 -15.62 6.33 11.85
CA ALA A 65 -14.40 5.50 11.74
C ALA A 65 -14.27 4.79 10.39
N LYS A 66 -15.38 4.25 9.86
CA LYS A 66 -15.39 3.57 8.56
C LYS A 66 -15.00 4.50 7.41
N LEU A 67 -15.59 5.70 7.34
CA LEU A 67 -15.30 6.65 6.27
C LEU A 67 -13.86 7.14 6.34
N ILE A 68 -13.37 7.45 7.55
CA ILE A 68 -11.98 7.87 7.78
C ILE A 68 -11.03 6.72 7.42
N GLY A 69 -11.32 5.51 7.88
CA GLY A 69 -10.56 4.31 7.59
C GLY A 69 -10.46 4.02 6.09
N TYR A 70 -11.59 4.08 5.35
CA TYR A 70 -11.59 3.86 3.90
C TYR A 70 -10.83 4.96 3.17
N SER A 71 -10.89 6.20 3.65
CA SER A 71 -10.13 7.31 3.09
C SER A 71 -8.63 7.07 3.24
N PHE A 72 -8.16 6.75 4.45
CA PHE A 72 -6.76 6.42 4.72
C PHE A 72 -6.31 5.22 3.91
N PHE A 73 -7.12 4.15 3.87
CA PHE A 73 -6.81 2.96 3.11
C PHE A 73 -6.66 3.26 1.61
N SER A 74 -7.57 4.06 1.04
CA SER A 74 -7.53 4.47 -0.36
C SER A 74 -6.31 5.33 -0.69
N ILE A 75 -5.90 6.23 0.21
CA ILE A 75 -4.66 7.01 0.08
C ILE A 75 -3.46 6.08 0.04
N GLY A 76 -3.40 5.11 0.95
CA GLY A 76 -2.31 4.13 1.01
C GLY A 76 -2.17 3.30 -0.27
N LEU A 77 -3.30 2.81 -0.81
CA LEU A 77 -3.34 2.10 -2.09
C LEU A 77 -2.90 3.00 -3.25
N THR A 78 -3.35 4.25 -3.28
CA THR A 78 -3.02 5.20 -4.34
C THR A 78 -1.50 5.47 -4.36
N LEU A 79 -0.90 5.70 -3.19
CA LEU A 79 0.55 5.88 -3.08
C LEU A 79 1.31 4.63 -3.53
N GLY A 80 0.88 3.44 -3.09
CA GLY A 80 1.46 2.18 -3.52
C GLY A 80 1.37 1.94 -5.03
N LEU A 81 0.24 2.30 -5.64
CA LEU A 81 0.05 2.20 -7.09
C LEU A 81 0.96 3.17 -7.85
N ILE A 82 1.02 4.43 -7.43
CA ILE A 82 1.90 5.44 -8.04
C ILE A 82 3.37 5.01 -7.96
N ALA A 83 3.80 4.51 -6.79
CA ALA A 83 5.14 3.95 -6.61
C ALA A 83 5.36 2.80 -7.58
N SER A 84 4.40 1.89 -7.70
CA SER A 84 4.51 0.72 -8.58
C SER A 84 4.63 1.08 -10.05
N ILE A 85 3.77 1.96 -10.55
CA ILE A 85 3.80 2.41 -11.94
C ILE A 85 5.14 3.07 -12.26
N LYS A 86 5.61 3.99 -11.40
CA LYS A 86 6.86 4.71 -11.65
C LYS A 86 8.09 3.82 -11.52
N TYR A 87 8.12 2.99 -10.47
CA TYR A 87 9.26 2.12 -10.17
C TYR A 87 9.36 0.99 -11.17
N TRP A 88 8.33 0.14 -11.28
CA TRP A 88 8.35 -1.02 -12.15
C TRP A 88 8.25 -0.64 -13.62
N GLY A 89 7.55 0.45 -13.96
CA GLY A 89 7.56 0.97 -15.33
C GLY A 89 8.94 1.41 -15.79
N TRP A 90 9.75 1.99 -14.90
CA TRP A 90 11.15 2.28 -15.20
C TRP A 90 12.00 1.00 -15.31
N VAL A 91 11.87 0.06 -14.37
CA VAL A 91 12.60 -1.21 -14.38
C VAL A 91 12.35 -1.99 -15.68
N ILE A 92 11.09 -2.13 -16.09
CA ILE A 92 10.72 -2.82 -17.33
C ILE A 92 11.33 -2.12 -18.55
N LYS A 93 11.31 -0.78 -18.58
CA LYS A 93 11.91 -0.01 -19.68
C LYS A 93 13.42 -0.23 -19.78
N GLU A 94 14.11 -0.35 -18.66
CA GLU A 94 15.55 -0.60 -18.63
C GLU A 94 15.88 -2.03 -19.06
N LEU A 95 15.10 -3.01 -18.60
CA LEU A 95 15.25 -4.42 -18.99
C LEU A 95 15.01 -4.67 -20.49
N ILE A 96 14.19 -3.85 -21.15
CA ILE A 96 13.94 -3.96 -22.60
C ILE A 96 15.05 -3.27 -23.41
N LYS A 97 15.75 -2.29 -22.82
CA LYS A 97 16.81 -1.53 -23.49
C LYS A 97 18.20 -2.14 -23.35
N GLY A 98 18.44 -2.87 -22.27
CA GLY A 98 19.67 -3.66 -22.05
C GLY A 98 19.63 -5.00 -22.79
#